data_AF-X0RNT4-F1
#
_entry.id   AF-X0RNT4-F1
#
_cell.length_a   1.000
_cell.length_b   1.000
_cell.length_c   1.000
_cell.angle_alpha   90.00
_cell.angle_beta   90.00
_cell.angle_gamma   90.00
#
_symmetry.space_group_name_H-M   'P 1'
#
loop_
_entity.id
_entity.type
_entity.pdbx_description
1 polymer ?
#
loop_
_entity_poly.entity_id
_entity_poly.type
_entity_poly.pdbx_seq_one_letter_code
_entity_poly.pdbx_strand_id
1 'polypeptide(L)'
;APVIDGIIDGTTGEWDQAEKQNINLYLNITVPEKGLAIDLWVIQEGLNLYILVRFDLENHGTSEYDNEFIGILIADEGSNSDFTDAKIVQYSNISENTFQYLDYHINDTEYEKDIISNGAGAANLEENQITYEFSMPVKDTEDQLQDVYLNYNRNYDFKIVFGNTALYPDGIKISNIASIELQYPIFTPPSLDELIMLISTIVIFSTISALYIFYIYRITQLKKEIRRIRS
;
A
#
# COMPACT_ATOMS: atom_id res chain seq x y z
N ALA A 1 -7.45 -6.70 0.78
CA ALA A 1 -6.40 -5.69 0.56
C ALA A 1 -5.27 -6.35 -0.20
N PRO A 2 -4.77 -5.71 -1.26
CA PRO A 2 -3.60 -6.20 -1.97
C PRO A 2 -2.41 -6.44 -1.04
N VAL A 3 -1.69 -7.53 -1.29
CA VAL A 3 -0.38 -7.79 -0.68
C VAL A 3 0.67 -7.09 -1.53
N ILE A 4 1.54 -6.29 -0.93
CA ILE A 4 2.62 -5.60 -1.65
C ILE A 4 3.82 -6.54 -1.75
N ASP A 5 3.90 -7.28 -2.85
CA ASP A 5 5.00 -8.23 -3.11
C ASP A 5 5.46 -8.24 -4.58
N GLY A 6 4.85 -7.40 -5.43
CA GLY A 6 5.15 -7.27 -6.84
C GLY A 6 4.42 -8.30 -7.72
N ILE A 7 3.61 -9.19 -7.13
CA ILE A 7 2.94 -10.27 -7.83
C ILE A 7 1.43 -10.07 -7.78
N ILE A 8 0.80 -10.05 -8.95
CA ILE A 8 -0.67 -9.98 -9.05
C ILE A 8 -1.25 -11.38 -8.84
N ASP A 9 -1.78 -11.67 -7.65
CA ASP A 9 -2.43 -12.97 -7.40
C ASP A 9 -3.86 -13.01 -7.98
N GLY A 10 -3.97 -13.55 -9.19
CA GLY A 10 -5.26 -13.74 -9.86
C GLY A 10 -6.21 -14.73 -9.16
N THR A 11 -5.76 -15.48 -8.16
CA THR A 11 -6.62 -16.43 -7.41
C THR A 11 -7.34 -15.78 -6.23
N THR A 12 -6.72 -14.76 -5.61
CA THR A 12 -7.33 -13.99 -4.52
C THR A 12 -8.24 -12.89 -5.05
N GLY A 13 -8.00 -12.42 -6.29
CA GLY A 13 -8.75 -11.32 -6.89
C GLY A 13 -8.50 -9.99 -6.19
N GLU A 14 -7.32 -9.82 -5.57
CA GLU A 14 -7.03 -8.68 -4.70
C GLU A 14 -7.10 -7.32 -5.42
N TRP A 15 -6.88 -7.32 -6.74
CA TRP A 15 -6.95 -6.14 -7.62
C TRP A 15 -8.23 -6.10 -8.48
N ASP A 16 -9.23 -6.94 -8.21
CA ASP A 16 -10.44 -7.03 -9.06
C ASP A 16 -11.32 -5.79 -8.97
N GLN A 17 -11.36 -5.15 -7.80
CA GLN A 17 -12.14 -3.92 -7.56
C GLN A 17 -11.36 -2.65 -7.86
N ALA A 18 -10.12 -2.75 -8.35
CA ALA A 18 -9.31 -1.59 -8.67
C ALA A 18 -9.90 -0.80 -9.83
N GLU A 19 -9.83 0.52 -9.74
CA GLU A 19 -9.99 1.40 -10.89
C GLU A 19 -8.79 1.21 -11.83
N LYS A 20 -9.05 0.79 -13.07
CA LYS A 20 -8.00 0.47 -14.05
C LYS A 20 -7.99 1.51 -15.15
N GLN A 21 -6.85 2.16 -15.32
CA GLN A 21 -6.62 3.15 -16.36
C GLN A 21 -5.40 2.74 -17.19
N ASN A 22 -5.44 3.01 -18.49
CA ASN A 22 -4.25 2.90 -19.34
C ASN A 22 -3.79 4.32 -19.65
N ILE A 23 -2.57 4.66 -19.23
CA ILE A 23 -1.98 5.99 -19.44
C ILE A 23 -0.62 5.85 -20.09
N ASN A 24 -0.16 6.93 -20.73
CA ASN A 24 1.19 6.97 -21.30
C ASN A 24 2.06 7.88 -20.46
N LEU A 25 3.29 7.48 -20.17
CA LEU A 25 4.32 8.33 -19.59
C LEU A 25 5.09 9.04 -20.72
N TYR A 26 5.29 10.35 -20.59
CA TYR A 26 5.93 11.18 -21.61
C TYR A 26 7.14 11.93 -21.07
N LEU A 27 8.09 12.25 -21.95
CA LEU A 27 9.21 13.15 -21.63
C LEU A 27 8.69 14.55 -21.29
N ASN A 28 7.69 15.03 -22.02
CA ASN A 28 7.01 16.30 -21.77
C ASN A 28 5.49 16.10 -21.84
N ILE A 29 4.82 16.26 -20.70
CA ILE A 29 3.37 16.08 -20.57
C ILE A 29 2.60 17.15 -21.38
N THR A 30 3.17 18.35 -21.57
CA THR A 30 2.53 19.43 -22.33
C THR A 30 2.61 19.24 -23.84
N VAL A 31 3.55 18.42 -24.33
CA VAL A 31 3.75 18.11 -25.75
C VAL A 31 4.00 16.60 -25.88
N PRO A 32 2.95 15.77 -25.73
CA PRO A 32 3.11 14.33 -25.67
C PRO A 32 3.54 13.75 -27.01
N GLU A 33 4.72 13.13 -27.04
CA GLU A 33 5.26 12.41 -28.20
C GLU A 33 5.86 11.09 -27.74
N LYS A 34 5.53 9.98 -28.44
CA LYS A 34 6.10 8.63 -28.22
C LYS A 34 6.26 8.23 -26.74
N GLY A 35 5.16 8.13 -26.01
CA GLY A 35 5.15 7.74 -24.60
C GLY A 35 5.25 6.23 -24.35
N LEU A 36 5.57 5.85 -23.11
CA LEU A 36 5.49 4.48 -22.62
C LEU A 36 4.07 4.21 -22.10
N ALA A 37 3.37 3.27 -22.71
CA ALA A 37 2.05 2.85 -22.23
C ALA A 37 2.19 2.03 -20.96
N ILE A 38 1.42 2.39 -19.94
CA ILE A 38 1.35 1.71 -18.65
C ILE A 38 -0.11 1.43 -18.27
N ASP A 39 -0.32 0.31 -17.61
CA ASP A 39 -1.53 0.03 -16.85
C ASP A 39 -1.35 0.57 -15.43
N LEU A 40 -2.23 1.49 -15.04
CA LEU A 40 -2.32 2.06 -13.70
C LEU A 40 -3.58 1.53 -13.02
N TRP A 41 -3.42 0.79 -11.94
CA TRP A 41 -4.53 0.27 -11.14
C TRP A 41 -4.51 0.90 -9.76
N VAL A 42 -5.67 1.35 -9.30
CA VAL A 42 -5.80 2.05 -8.03
C VAL A 42 -6.93 1.43 -7.21
N ILE A 43 -6.67 1.10 -5.96
CA ILE A 43 -7.71 0.67 -5.03
C ILE A 43 -7.46 1.32 -3.66
N GLN A 44 -8.52 1.79 -3.04
CA GLN A 44 -8.47 2.21 -1.64
C GLN A 44 -9.17 1.15 -0.80
N GLU A 45 -8.45 0.55 0.15
CA GLU A 45 -9.01 -0.46 1.04
C GLU A 45 -8.58 -0.21 2.49
N GLY A 46 -9.57 -0.17 3.39
CA GLY A 46 -9.33 0.19 4.78
C GLY A 46 -8.77 1.62 4.90
N LEU A 47 -7.60 1.73 5.53
CA LEU A 47 -6.92 3.01 5.75
C LEU A 47 -5.83 3.30 4.73
N ASN A 48 -5.67 2.47 3.70
CA ASN A 48 -4.56 2.61 2.75
C ASN A 48 -5.06 2.84 1.33
N LEU A 49 -4.25 3.58 0.57
CA LEU A 49 -4.30 3.67 -0.88
C LEU A 49 -3.27 2.68 -1.44
N TYR A 50 -3.68 1.93 -2.45
CA TYR A 50 -2.85 0.98 -3.16
C TYR A 50 -2.80 1.38 -4.63
N ILE A 51 -1.59 1.43 -5.18
CA ILE A 51 -1.33 1.77 -6.57
C ILE A 51 -0.46 0.69 -7.18
N LEU A 52 -0.87 0.19 -8.34
CA LEU A 52 -0.10 -0.73 -9.15
C LEU A 52 0.19 -0.08 -10.51
N VAL A 53 1.45 -0.18 -10.93
CA VAL A 53 1.93 0.26 -12.24
C VAL A 53 2.52 -0.94 -12.95
N ARG A 54 2.01 -1.24 -14.15
CA ARG A 54 2.47 -2.38 -14.94
C ARG A 54 2.67 -2.01 -16.40
N PHE A 55 3.75 -2.47 -17.00
CA PHE A 55 4.05 -2.23 -18.40
C PHE A 55 5.04 -3.25 -18.95
N ASP A 56 5.17 -3.27 -20.28
CA ASP A 56 6.15 -4.11 -20.96
C ASP A 56 7.27 -3.22 -21.52
N LEU A 57 8.54 -3.61 -21.34
CA LEU A 57 9.66 -3.07 -22.11
C LEU A 57 10.33 -4.18 -22.92
N GLU A 58 10.78 -3.84 -24.12
CA GLU A 58 11.46 -4.81 -25.00
C GLU A 58 12.77 -5.34 -24.40
N ASN A 59 13.44 -4.60 -23.51
CA ASN A 59 14.71 -5.04 -22.92
C ASN A 59 15.04 -4.38 -21.57
N HIS A 60 14.58 -4.98 -20.48
CA HIS A 60 14.94 -4.60 -19.10
C HIS A 60 16.39 -4.97 -18.73
N GLY A 61 16.94 -6.05 -19.29
CA GLY A 61 18.24 -6.63 -18.91
C GLY A 61 19.48 -5.95 -19.52
N THR A 62 19.37 -4.67 -19.91
CA THR A 62 20.55 -3.90 -20.34
C THR A 62 21.10 -3.09 -19.17
N SER A 63 22.40 -2.82 -19.18
CA SER A 63 23.05 -1.97 -18.17
C SER A 63 22.43 -0.56 -18.07
N GLU A 64 21.65 -0.15 -19.06
CA GLU A 64 20.90 1.11 -19.00
C GLU A 64 19.78 1.03 -17.96
N TYR A 65 19.05 -0.09 -17.86
CA TYR A 65 17.86 -0.25 -17.02
C TYR A 65 18.08 -1.11 -15.77
N ASP A 66 19.32 -1.55 -15.48
CA ASP A 66 19.63 -2.34 -14.28
C ASP A 66 19.16 -1.70 -12.96
N ASN A 67 19.11 -0.36 -12.93
CA ASN A 67 18.68 0.44 -11.77
C ASN A 67 17.35 1.18 -12.01
N GLU A 68 16.51 0.72 -12.94
CA GLU A 68 15.24 1.38 -13.23
C GLU A 68 14.36 1.54 -11.98
N PHE A 69 13.55 2.59 -11.99
CA PHE A 69 12.62 2.87 -10.91
C PHE A 69 11.28 3.37 -11.44
N ILE A 70 10.24 3.08 -10.67
CA ILE A 70 8.96 3.80 -10.71
C ILE A 70 8.82 4.58 -9.41
N GLY A 71 8.36 5.82 -9.53
CA GLY A 71 8.00 6.66 -8.40
C GLY A 71 6.58 7.20 -8.50
N ILE A 72 5.98 7.40 -7.34
CA ILE A 72 4.70 8.07 -7.14
C ILE A 72 5.00 9.36 -6.39
N LEU A 73 4.95 10.49 -7.08
CA LEU A 73 5.10 11.81 -6.49
C LEU A 73 3.71 12.35 -6.15
N ILE A 74 3.55 12.86 -4.93
CA ILE A 74 2.25 13.26 -4.37
C ILE A 74 2.25 14.78 -4.22
N ALA A 75 1.23 15.43 -4.79
CA ALA A 75 1.03 16.86 -4.64
C ALA A 75 0.26 17.18 -3.34
N ASP A 76 0.56 18.33 -2.75
CA ASP A 76 -0.22 18.87 -1.65
C ASP A 76 -1.70 19.12 -2.05
N GLU A 77 -2.61 19.10 -1.06
CA GLU A 77 -4.04 19.31 -1.30
C GLU A 77 -4.30 20.64 -2.05
N GLY A 78 -4.86 20.52 -3.26
CA GLY A 78 -5.23 21.67 -4.08
C GLY A 78 -4.08 22.30 -4.88
N SER A 79 -2.89 21.69 -4.90
CA SER A 79 -1.85 21.98 -5.89
C SER A 79 -1.88 20.96 -7.03
N ASN A 80 -1.69 21.42 -8.26
CA ASN A 80 -1.64 20.57 -9.44
C ASN A 80 -0.21 20.34 -9.95
N SER A 81 0.81 20.84 -9.22
CA SER A 81 2.20 20.80 -9.67
C SER A 81 3.26 20.83 -8.57
N ASP A 82 2.87 21.09 -7.32
CA ASP A 82 3.81 21.18 -6.20
C ASP A 82 3.84 19.81 -5.50
N PHE A 83 4.71 18.95 -6.00
CA PHE A 83 4.96 17.63 -5.42
C PHE A 83 5.94 17.76 -4.26
N THR A 84 5.53 17.29 -3.08
CA THR A 84 6.26 17.45 -1.81
C THR A 84 6.63 16.11 -1.17
N ASP A 85 6.13 15.00 -1.71
CA ASP A 85 6.37 13.64 -1.22
C ASP A 85 6.56 12.69 -2.42
N ALA A 86 7.41 11.68 -2.27
CA ALA A 86 7.71 10.67 -3.27
C ALA A 86 7.89 9.27 -2.64
N LYS A 87 7.08 8.32 -3.11
CA LYS A 87 7.26 6.89 -2.87
C LYS A 87 7.92 6.24 -4.08
N ILE A 88 9.07 5.59 -3.91
CA ILE A 88 9.88 5.06 -5.02
C ILE A 88 10.19 3.58 -4.80
N VAL A 89 10.02 2.78 -5.85
CA VAL A 89 10.59 1.43 -5.92
C VAL A 89 11.66 1.42 -6.99
N GLN A 90 12.89 1.13 -6.56
CA GLN A 90 14.07 1.16 -7.44
C GLN A 90 14.75 -0.22 -7.44
N TYR A 91 15.03 -0.74 -8.63
CA TYR A 91 15.89 -1.91 -8.77
C TYR A 91 17.34 -1.56 -8.43
N SER A 92 17.99 -2.48 -7.73
CA SER A 92 19.44 -2.50 -7.56
C SER A 92 20.11 -3.46 -8.55
N ASN A 93 19.37 -4.49 -8.94
CA ASN A 93 19.68 -5.38 -10.05
C ASN A 93 18.37 -6.03 -10.52
N ILE A 94 17.87 -5.58 -11.66
CA ILE A 94 16.63 -6.06 -12.25
C ILE A 94 16.69 -7.53 -12.68
N SER A 95 17.85 -8.00 -13.15
CA SER A 95 18.05 -9.39 -13.57
C SER A 95 17.95 -10.39 -12.40
N GLU A 96 18.18 -9.91 -11.18
CA GLU A 96 18.05 -10.69 -9.94
C GLU A 96 16.73 -10.41 -9.21
N ASN A 97 15.85 -9.58 -9.78
CA ASN A 97 14.64 -9.08 -9.12
C ASN A 97 14.90 -8.49 -7.73
N THR A 98 16.02 -7.77 -7.58
CA THR A 98 16.41 -7.15 -6.31
C THR A 98 16.13 -5.65 -6.35
N PHE A 99 15.26 -5.19 -5.47
CA PHE A 99 14.80 -3.81 -5.40
C PHE A 99 14.81 -3.29 -3.97
N GLN A 100 14.60 -1.98 -3.85
CA GLN A 100 14.41 -1.29 -2.57
C GLN A 100 13.21 -0.35 -2.69
N TYR A 101 12.44 -0.27 -1.60
CA TYR A 101 11.49 0.81 -1.38
C TYR A 101 12.21 2.00 -0.75
N LEU A 102 11.99 3.18 -1.31
CA LEU A 102 12.54 4.44 -0.86
C LEU A 102 11.41 5.43 -0.67
N ASP A 103 11.51 6.17 0.42
CA ASP A 103 10.51 7.12 0.85
C ASP A 103 11.17 8.48 1.11
N TYR A 104 10.63 9.51 0.49
CA TYR A 104 11.28 10.80 0.33
C TYR A 104 10.29 11.96 0.44
N HIS A 105 10.65 12.91 1.28
CA HIS A 105 10.21 14.30 1.16
C HIS A 105 10.92 14.99 -0.01
N ILE A 106 10.18 15.76 -0.80
CA ILE A 106 10.72 16.59 -1.88
C ILE A 106 10.91 18.01 -1.35
N ASN A 107 12.16 18.44 -1.23
CA ASN A 107 12.52 19.79 -0.83
C ASN A 107 13.17 20.52 -2.02
N ASP A 108 12.40 21.41 -2.65
CA ASP A 108 12.76 22.17 -3.86
C ASP A 108 13.26 21.28 -5.02
N THR A 109 14.55 20.96 -5.03
CA THR A 109 15.23 20.24 -6.11
C THR A 109 15.84 18.91 -5.67
N GLU A 110 15.61 18.47 -4.44
CA GLU A 110 16.26 17.28 -3.90
C GLU A 110 15.25 16.30 -3.26
N TYR A 111 15.56 15.01 -3.37
CA TYR A 111 14.90 13.98 -2.56
C TYR A 111 15.62 13.88 -1.21
N GLU A 112 14.90 14.15 -0.13
CA GLU A 112 15.37 14.01 1.25
C GLU A 112 14.74 12.77 1.88
N LYS A 113 15.56 11.79 2.26
CA LYS A 113 15.03 10.52 2.76
C LYS A 113 14.27 10.72 4.07
N ASP A 114 13.09 10.12 4.16
CA ASP A 114 12.27 10.21 5.35
C ASP A 114 12.88 9.46 6.54
N ILE A 115 12.66 10.04 7.72
CA ILE A 115 13.15 9.47 8.99
C ILE A 115 12.34 8.20 9.32
N ILE A 116 11.04 8.26 9.08
CA ILE A 116 10.10 7.16 9.28
C ILE A 116 9.51 6.85 7.92
N SER A 117 9.63 5.61 7.48
CA SER A 117 9.04 5.21 6.20
C SER A 117 7.53 5.06 6.35
N ASN A 118 6.81 5.74 5.48
CA ASN A 118 5.38 5.69 5.25
C ASN A 118 5.06 4.77 4.06
N GLY A 119 4.26 3.75 4.31
CA GLY A 119 3.85 2.81 3.27
C GLY A 119 4.85 1.69 2.97
N ALA A 120 4.70 1.09 1.79
CA ALA A 120 5.52 -0.01 1.30
C ALA A 120 5.50 -0.04 -0.21
N GLY A 121 6.52 -0.64 -0.82
CA GLY A 121 6.55 -0.89 -2.26
C GLY A 121 7.31 -2.15 -2.63
N ALA A 122 6.91 -2.74 -3.74
CA ALA A 122 7.52 -3.94 -4.29
C ALA A 122 7.55 -3.90 -5.82
N ALA A 123 8.43 -4.69 -6.42
CA ALA A 123 8.47 -4.86 -7.86
C ALA A 123 8.81 -6.30 -8.26
N ASN A 124 8.34 -6.70 -9.43
CA ASN A 124 8.66 -8.00 -10.00
C ASN A 124 8.72 -7.89 -11.53
N LEU A 125 9.78 -8.46 -12.12
CA LEU A 125 9.91 -8.65 -13.55
C LEU A 125 9.61 -10.12 -13.90
N GLU A 126 8.59 -10.32 -14.73
CA GLU A 126 8.26 -11.61 -15.32
C GLU A 126 8.37 -11.51 -16.84
N GLU A 127 9.36 -12.20 -17.41
CA GLU A 127 9.72 -12.09 -18.83
C GLU A 127 10.06 -10.63 -19.22
N ASN A 128 9.14 -9.97 -19.91
CA ASN A 128 9.25 -8.56 -20.35
C ASN A 128 8.23 -7.65 -19.66
N GLN A 129 7.38 -8.21 -18.80
CA GLN A 129 6.35 -7.46 -18.09
C GLN A 129 6.86 -7.16 -16.69
N ILE A 130 6.88 -5.88 -16.35
CA ILE A 130 7.25 -5.43 -15.03
C ILE A 130 6.04 -4.91 -14.27
N THR A 131 5.98 -5.25 -13.00
CA THR A 131 4.94 -4.80 -12.08
C THR A 131 5.60 -4.08 -10.91
N TYR A 132 5.06 -2.93 -10.57
CA TYR A 132 5.40 -2.15 -9.39
C TYR A 132 4.14 -1.96 -8.55
N GLU A 133 4.24 -2.21 -7.25
CA GLU A 133 3.14 -2.05 -6.31
C GLU A 133 3.54 -1.10 -5.18
N PHE A 134 2.58 -0.29 -4.75
CA PHE A 134 2.72 0.68 -3.68
C PHE A 134 1.53 0.59 -2.74
N SER A 135 1.79 0.73 -1.44
CA SER A 135 0.77 1.03 -0.44
C SER A 135 1.19 2.26 0.35
N MET A 136 0.24 3.13 0.66
CA MET A 136 0.46 4.30 1.52
C MET A 136 -0.78 4.55 2.39
N PRO A 137 -0.61 4.90 3.67
CA PRO A 137 -1.72 5.30 4.53
C PRO A 137 -2.44 6.54 4.01
N VAL A 138 -3.77 6.45 3.95
CA VAL A 138 -4.66 7.60 3.82
C VAL A 138 -4.97 8.10 5.21
N LYS A 139 -4.69 9.38 5.46
CA LYS A 139 -4.82 10.02 6.77
C LYS A 139 -3.81 9.48 7.80
N ASP A 140 -2.52 9.49 7.46
CA ASP A 140 -1.49 9.26 8.47
C ASP A 140 -1.56 10.36 9.55
N THR A 141 -1.59 9.94 10.81
CA THR A 141 -1.70 10.83 11.97
C THR A 141 -0.44 10.86 12.81
N GLU A 142 0.56 10.01 12.51
CA GLU A 142 1.70 9.81 13.41
C GLU A 142 2.92 10.69 13.06
N ASP A 143 3.13 11.08 11.81
CA ASP A 143 4.15 12.07 11.46
C ASP A 143 3.70 12.95 10.27
N GLN A 144 3.61 14.27 10.50
CA GLN A 144 3.04 15.22 9.53
C GLN A 144 4.11 16.13 8.89
N LEU A 145 5.39 15.89 9.18
CA LEU A 145 6.45 16.82 8.80
C LEU A 145 7.03 16.56 7.41
N GLN A 146 6.97 15.32 6.91
CA GLN A 146 7.63 14.91 5.66
C GLN A 146 6.63 14.39 4.61
N ASP A 147 5.61 13.65 5.07
CA ASP A 147 4.56 13.06 4.22
C ASP A 147 3.41 14.02 3.88
N VAL A 148 2.81 13.84 2.70
CA VAL A 148 1.58 14.54 2.32
C VAL A 148 0.39 13.98 3.09
N TYR A 149 -0.37 14.87 3.72
CA TYR A 149 -1.59 14.48 4.42
C TYR A 149 -2.76 14.24 3.45
N LEU A 150 -3.05 12.96 3.22
CA LEU A 150 -4.13 12.50 2.34
C LEU A 150 -5.50 12.47 3.06
N ASN A 151 -6.44 13.31 2.61
CA ASN A 151 -7.80 13.41 3.14
C ASN A 151 -8.83 12.65 2.30
N TYR A 152 -9.86 12.13 2.94
CA TYR A 152 -11.02 11.57 2.26
C TYR A 152 -11.89 12.64 1.59
N ASN A 153 -12.61 12.24 0.54
CA ASN A 153 -13.43 13.06 -0.36
C ASN A 153 -12.68 14.23 -0.99
N ARG A 154 -11.44 13.98 -1.37
CA ARG A 154 -10.55 14.94 -2.03
C ARG A 154 -9.86 14.28 -3.21
N ASN A 155 -9.56 15.09 -4.22
CA ASN A 155 -8.74 14.68 -5.35
C ASN A 155 -7.30 15.10 -5.07
N TYR A 156 -6.38 14.19 -5.32
CA TYR A 156 -4.95 14.44 -5.27
C TYR A 156 -4.34 14.10 -6.62
N ASP A 157 -3.36 14.89 -7.03
CA ASP A 157 -2.59 14.65 -8.23
C ASP A 157 -1.37 13.81 -7.88
N PHE A 158 -1.29 12.63 -8.48
CA PHE A 158 -0.19 11.70 -8.35
C PHE A 158 0.60 11.70 -9.65
N LYS A 159 1.85 12.14 -9.60
CA LYS A 159 2.74 12.08 -10.75
C LYS A 159 3.50 10.76 -10.74
N ILE A 160 3.16 9.92 -11.71
CA ILE A 160 3.85 8.68 -11.98
C ILE A 160 5.12 9.01 -12.75
N VAL A 161 6.28 8.61 -12.24
CA VAL A 161 7.58 8.88 -12.86
C VAL A 161 8.32 7.57 -13.13
N PHE A 162 9.05 7.54 -14.23
CA PHE A 162 9.95 6.44 -14.59
C PHE A 162 11.34 7.01 -14.90
N GLY A 163 12.37 6.29 -14.48
CA GLY A 163 13.76 6.65 -14.75
C GLY A 163 14.75 5.56 -14.37
N ASN A 164 16.04 5.90 -14.36
CA ASN A 164 17.13 4.93 -14.20
C ASN A 164 17.95 5.10 -12.92
N THR A 165 17.74 6.20 -12.20
CA THR A 165 18.32 6.46 -10.87
C THR A 165 17.36 7.35 -10.12
N ALA A 166 17.06 7.06 -8.86
CA ALA A 166 16.19 7.90 -8.02
C ALA A 166 16.87 9.22 -7.60
N LEU A 167 17.09 10.11 -8.56
CA LEU A 167 17.58 11.48 -8.36
C LEU A 167 16.48 12.46 -8.80
N TYR A 168 16.19 13.45 -7.96
CA TYR A 168 15.21 14.48 -8.30
C TYR A 168 15.89 15.75 -8.83
N PRO A 169 15.30 16.43 -9.82
CA PRO A 169 14.39 15.87 -10.83
C PRO A 169 15.15 15.08 -11.92
N ASP A 170 16.48 15.16 -11.95
CA ASP A 170 17.35 14.76 -13.07
C ASP A 170 17.29 13.27 -13.44
N GLY A 171 16.92 12.41 -12.49
CA GLY A 171 16.78 10.98 -12.70
C GLY A 171 15.48 10.58 -13.41
N ILE A 172 14.49 11.48 -13.48
CA ILE A 172 13.18 11.23 -14.10
C ILE A 172 13.30 11.38 -15.61
N LYS A 173 13.01 10.31 -16.36
CA LYS A 173 13.04 10.30 -17.83
C LYS A 173 11.69 10.64 -18.44
N ILE A 174 10.62 10.03 -17.95
CA ILE A 174 9.26 10.20 -18.44
C ILE A 174 8.29 10.19 -17.27
N SER A 175 7.16 10.89 -17.43
CA SER A 175 6.16 10.99 -16.38
C SER A 175 4.78 11.28 -16.93
N ASN A 176 3.76 11.10 -16.09
CA ASN A 176 2.42 11.61 -16.31
C ASN A 176 1.73 11.84 -14.97
N ILE A 177 0.67 12.64 -14.95
CA ILE A 177 -0.12 12.93 -13.76
C ILE A 177 -1.46 12.20 -13.86
N ALA A 178 -1.82 11.49 -12.80
CA ALA A 178 -3.12 10.88 -12.61
C ALA A 178 -3.79 11.51 -11.38
N SER A 179 -5.01 12.02 -11.56
CA SER A 179 -5.81 12.55 -10.45
C SER A 179 -6.65 11.41 -9.86
N ILE A 180 -6.49 11.16 -8.56
CA ILE A 180 -7.19 10.09 -7.84
C ILE A 180 -8.08 10.73 -6.78
N GLU A 181 -9.37 10.36 -6.77
CA GLU A 181 -10.30 10.74 -5.71
C GLU A 181 -10.21 9.73 -4.55
N LEU A 182 -9.82 10.22 -3.37
CA LEU A 182 -9.83 9.40 -2.16
C LEU A 182 -11.23 9.41 -1.57
N GLN A 183 -11.81 8.23 -1.35
CA GLN A 183 -13.17 8.08 -0.86
C GLN A 183 -13.17 7.81 0.65
N TYR A 184 -14.26 8.12 1.35
CA TYR A 184 -14.40 7.56 2.71
C TYR A 184 -14.36 6.04 2.65
N PRO A 185 -13.65 5.37 3.58
CA PRO A 185 -13.68 3.91 3.65
C PRO A 185 -15.13 3.47 3.77
N ILE A 186 -15.56 2.63 2.84
CA ILE A 186 -16.89 2.04 2.86
C ILE A 186 -16.92 1.13 4.08
N PHE A 187 -17.58 1.58 5.15
CA PHE A 187 -17.89 0.70 6.26
C PHE A 187 -18.89 -0.33 5.75
N THR A 188 -18.38 -1.50 5.39
CA THR A 188 -19.23 -2.65 5.11
C THR A 188 -19.54 -3.28 6.46
N PRO A 189 -20.77 -3.14 6.99
CA PRO A 189 -21.12 -3.84 8.22
C PRO A 189 -20.89 -5.34 8.00
N PRO A 190 -20.46 -6.09 9.04
CA PRO A 190 -20.28 -7.52 8.91
C PRO A 190 -21.56 -8.16 8.39
N SER A 191 -21.40 -9.14 7.50
CA SER A 191 -22.51 -9.93 7.00
C SER A 191 -23.27 -10.58 8.16
N LEU A 192 -24.54 -10.93 7.92
CA LEU A 192 -25.38 -11.57 8.94
C LEU A 192 -24.72 -12.87 9.46
N ASP A 193 -24.04 -13.61 8.59
CA ASP A 193 -23.31 -14.84 8.93
C ASP A 193 -22.09 -14.57 9.81
N GLU A 194 -21.28 -13.55 9.48
CA GLU A 194 -20.16 -13.12 10.32
C GLU A 194 -20.62 -12.63 11.69
N LEU A 195 -21.74 -11.90 11.74
CA LEU A 195 -22.33 -11.40 12.97
C LEU A 195 -22.85 -12.55 13.84
N ILE A 196 -23.52 -13.55 13.24
CA ILE A 196 -23.95 -14.77 13.93
C ILE A 196 -22.73 -15.53 14.48
N MET A 197 -21.65 -15.63 13.70
CA MET A 197 -20.43 -16.31 14.10
C MET A 197 -19.76 -15.60 15.29
N LEU A 198 -19.67 -14.27 15.23
CA LEU A 198 -19.11 -13.45 16.31
C LEU A 198 -19.94 -13.59 17.60
N ILE A 199 -21.27 -13.46 17.51
CA ILE A 199 -22.17 -13.61 18.67
C ILE A 199 -22.07 -15.03 19.23
N SER A 200 -22.06 -16.05 18.37
CA SER A 200 -21.93 -17.45 18.79
C SER A 200 -20.60 -17.68 19.52
N THR A 201 -19.52 -17.11 19.01
CA THR A 201 -18.19 -17.17 19.64
C THR A 201 -18.22 -16.56 21.03
N ILE A 202 -18.78 -15.35 21.17
CA ILE A 202 -18.93 -14.67 22.47
C ILE A 202 -19.75 -15.51 23.45
N VAL A 203 -20.88 -16.07 23.00
CA VAL A 203 -21.76 -16.91 23.84
C VAL A 203 -21.03 -18.18 24.28
N ILE A 204 -20.37 -18.88 23.37
CA ILE A 204 -19.63 -20.12 23.67
C ILE A 204 -18.53 -19.86 24.70
N PHE A 205 -17.67 -18.86 24.45
CA PHE A 205 -16.58 -18.55 25.36
C PHE A 205 -17.09 -18.05 26.72
N SER A 206 -18.15 -17.23 26.76
CA SER A 206 -18.77 -16.80 28.02
C SER A 206 -19.33 -17.98 28.82
N THR A 207 -19.96 -18.93 28.14
CA THR A 207 -20.54 -20.13 28.79
C THR A 207 -19.45 -21.04 29.33
N ILE A 208 -18.38 -21.27 28.56
CA ILE A 208 -17.21 -22.05 29.01
C ILE A 208 -16.56 -21.37 30.23
N SER A 209 -16.35 -20.05 30.17
CA SER A 209 -15.78 -19.29 31.30
C SER A 209 -16.64 -19.39 32.56
N ALA A 210 -17.96 -19.27 32.43
CA ALA A 210 -18.88 -19.39 33.57
C ALA A 210 -18.84 -20.79 34.20
N LEU A 211 -18.85 -21.85 33.38
CA LEU A 211 -18.73 -23.23 33.85
C LEU A 211 -17.39 -23.47 34.54
N TYR A 212 -16.30 -22.95 33.97
CA TYR A 212 -14.96 -23.09 34.54
C TYR A 212 -14.86 -22.45 35.93
N ILE A 213 -15.38 -21.22 36.09
CA ILE A 213 -15.46 -20.52 37.39
C ILE A 213 -16.30 -21.34 38.38
N PHE A 214 -17.45 -21.86 37.96
CA PHE A 214 -18.31 -22.69 38.80
C PHE A 214 -17.60 -23.97 39.27
N TYR A 215 -16.88 -24.65 38.38
CA TYR A 215 -16.10 -25.85 38.71
C TYR A 215 -15.00 -25.55 39.74
N ILE A 216 -14.23 -24.48 39.54
CA ILE A 216 -13.20 -24.05 40.51
C ILE A 216 -13.82 -23.73 41.87
N TYR A 217 -14.95 -23.03 41.89
CA TYR A 217 -15.67 -22.73 43.11
C TYR A 217 -16.09 -24.01 43.85
N ARG A 218 -16.69 -24.98 43.13
CA ARG A 218 -17.09 -26.27 43.70
C ARG A 218 -15.91 -27.07 44.26
N ILE A 219 -14.80 -27.15 43.53
CA ILE A 219 -13.58 -27.85 43.99
C ILE A 219 -13.07 -27.18 45.28
N THR A 220 -13.07 -25.85 45.33
CA THR A 220 -12.63 -25.10 46.51
C THR A 220 -13.52 -25.38 47.73
N GLN A 221 -14.84 -25.42 47.54
CA GLN A 221 -15.78 -25.76 48.62
C GLN A 221 -15.59 -27.19 49.14
N LEU A 222 -15.47 -28.17 48.24
CA LEU A 222 -15.21 -29.57 48.62
C LEU A 222 -13.89 -29.71 49.38
N LYS A 223 -12.83 -29.00 48.96
CA LYS A 223 -11.55 -28.96 49.69
C LYS A 223 -11.72 -28.41 51.11
N LYS A 224 -12.54 -27.37 51.30
CA LYS A 224 -12.85 -26.81 52.63
C LYS A 224 -13.61 -27.81 53.49
N GLU A 225 -14.62 -28.48 52.96
CA GLU A 225 -15.40 -29.50 53.69
C GLU A 225 -14.54 -30.69 54.12
N ILE A 226 -13.72 -31.25 53.22
CA ILE A 226 -12.81 -32.36 53.54
C ILE A 226 -11.83 -31.96 54.64
N ARG A 227 -11.29 -30.72 54.60
CA ARG A 227 -10.39 -30.22 55.64
C ARG A 227 -11.09 -30.10 56.99
N ARG A 228 -12.38 -29.72 57.01
CA ARG A 228 -13.19 -29.66 58.24
C ARG A 228 -13.42 -31.04 58.85
N ILE A 229 -13.63 -32.07 58.03
CA ILE A 229 -13.86 -33.45 58.51
C ILE A 229 -12.56 -34.11 59.02
N ARG A 230 -11.40 -33.72 58.47
CA ARG A 230 -10.09 -34.25 58.90
C ARG A 230 -9.49 -33.57 60.14
N SER A 231 -10.01 -32.41 60.54
CA SER A 231 -9.61 -31.68 61.75
C SER A 231 -10.42 -32.14 62.96
#